data_AF-Q50132-F1
#
_entry.id   AF-Q50132-F1
#
_cell.length_a   1.000
_cell.length_b   1.000
_cell.length_c   1.000
_cell.angle_alpha   90.00
_cell.angle_beta   90.00
_cell.angle_gamma   90.00
#
_symmetry.space_group_name_H-M   'P 1'
#
loop_
_entity.id
_entity.type
_entity.pdbx_description
1 polymer ?
#
loop_
_entity_poly.entity_id
_entity_poly.type
_entity_poly.pdbx_seq_one_letter_code
_entity_poly.pdbx_strand_id
1 'polypeptide(L)'
;MQEGTVAFLQMVKIAAAVKLSKRAGLPYLGYLRNPTTGGVFASWGSLGHVTVAEPGVLIGFLGPRVYELLYGEPFPSDIQTAENLQRHGVIDAIVTLDGLQLTLNRALTMIADVPKLIPTPQRPEPIPDVPAWNSVMGSRRPERPSVAQVLRHGATDRVLLSGPGHGEAATTLLALARLAGQTAVVIGQQRKDGGNRPVSG
;
A
#
# COMPACT_ATOMS: atom_id res chain seq x y z
N MET A 1 1.04 -23.98 18.34
CA MET A 1 1.52 -25.35 18.05
C MET A 1 0.94 -26.41 18.98
N GLN A 2 0.56 -26.09 20.23
CA GLN A 2 -0.06 -27.03 21.18
C GLN A 2 -1.29 -27.76 20.62
N GLU A 3 -2.11 -27.09 19.80
CA GLU A 3 -3.30 -27.66 19.15
C GLU A 3 -3.02 -28.40 17.82
N GLY A 4 -1.76 -28.47 17.38
CA GLY A 4 -1.33 -29.24 16.21
C GLY A 4 -2.10 -28.93 14.91
N THR A 5 -2.44 -29.98 14.18
CA THR A 5 -3.13 -29.92 12.87
C THR A 5 -4.49 -29.24 12.94
N VAL A 6 -5.20 -29.32 14.07
CA VAL A 6 -6.54 -28.73 14.22
C VAL A 6 -6.46 -27.21 14.08
N ALA A 7 -5.50 -26.58 14.78
CA ALA A 7 -5.28 -25.14 14.65
C ALA A 7 -4.93 -24.76 13.20
N PHE A 8 -4.06 -25.54 12.53
CA PHE A 8 -3.70 -25.32 11.13
C PHE A 8 -4.92 -25.36 10.20
N LEU A 9 -5.83 -26.33 10.36
CA LEU A 9 -7.06 -26.40 9.57
C LEU A 9 -8.01 -25.23 9.83
N GLN A 10 -8.02 -24.63 11.03
CA GLN A 10 -8.80 -23.41 11.26
C GLN A 10 -8.25 -22.23 10.45
N MET A 11 -6.93 -22.16 10.24
CA MET A 11 -6.31 -21.10 9.43
C MET A 11 -6.83 -21.10 8.00
N VAL A 12 -7.02 -22.30 7.44
CA VAL A 12 -7.61 -22.49 6.10
C VAL A 12 -9.04 -21.94 6.06
N LYS A 13 -9.85 -22.18 7.10
CA LYS A 13 -11.22 -21.66 7.18
C LYS A 13 -11.26 -20.14 7.28
N ILE A 14 -10.38 -19.53 8.07
CA ILE A 14 -10.28 -18.07 8.19
C ILE A 14 -9.90 -17.47 6.84
N ALA A 15 -8.87 -18.01 6.17
CA ALA A 15 -8.47 -17.57 4.84
C ALA A 15 -9.60 -17.71 3.80
N ALA A 16 -10.37 -18.80 3.86
CA ALA A 16 -11.54 -19.00 3.01
C ALA A 16 -12.65 -17.97 3.27
N ALA A 17 -12.96 -17.68 4.54
CA ALA A 17 -13.93 -16.66 4.93
C ALA A 17 -13.51 -15.26 4.45
N VAL A 18 -12.23 -14.92 4.60
CA VAL A 18 -11.68 -13.66 4.05
C VAL A 18 -11.87 -13.60 2.54
N LYS A 19 -11.55 -14.66 1.80
CA LYS A 19 -11.76 -14.70 0.33
C LYS A 19 -13.23 -14.54 -0.05
N LEU A 20 -14.16 -15.15 0.68
CA LEU A 20 -15.60 -14.99 0.44
C LEU A 20 -16.05 -13.55 0.70
N SER A 21 -15.59 -12.92 1.78
CA SER A 21 -15.87 -11.51 2.08
C SER A 21 -15.40 -10.59 0.95
N LYS A 22 -14.16 -10.78 0.47
CA LYS A 22 -13.62 -10.01 -0.66
C LYS A 22 -14.43 -10.22 -1.96
N ARG A 23 -14.89 -11.45 -2.24
CA ARG A 23 -15.74 -11.75 -3.40
C ARG A 23 -17.11 -11.09 -3.32
N ALA A 24 -17.63 -10.85 -2.12
CA ALA A 24 -18.85 -10.08 -1.89
C ALA A 24 -18.65 -8.56 -2.02
N GLY A 25 -17.44 -8.10 -2.39
CA GLY A 25 -17.12 -6.68 -2.53
C GLY A 25 -16.84 -5.97 -1.20
N LEU A 26 -16.68 -6.71 -0.09
CA LEU A 26 -16.43 -6.12 1.21
C LEU A 26 -14.93 -5.82 1.42
N PRO A 27 -14.58 -4.66 2.00
CA PRO A 27 -13.20 -4.35 2.34
C PRO A 27 -12.66 -5.30 3.41
N TYR A 28 -11.36 -5.57 3.34
CA TYR A 28 -10.64 -6.37 4.33
C TYR A 28 -9.32 -5.66 4.59
N LEU A 29 -9.16 -5.14 5.80
CA LEU A 29 -8.02 -4.31 6.20
C LEU A 29 -7.26 -5.04 7.30
N GLY A 30 -5.95 -5.20 7.13
CA GLY A 30 -5.08 -5.88 8.10
C GLY A 30 -4.28 -4.87 8.92
N TYR A 31 -4.27 -5.02 10.25
CA TYR A 31 -3.33 -4.32 11.13
C TYR A 31 -2.42 -5.34 11.82
N LEU A 32 -1.17 -5.41 11.38
CA LEU A 32 -0.19 -6.38 11.86
C LEU A 32 0.55 -5.83 13.08
N ARG A 33 0.65 -6.65 14.12
CA ARG A 33 1.32 -6.29 15.40
C ARG A 33 2.39 -7.31 15.77
N ASN A 34 3.15 -7.00 16.81
CA ASN A 34 4.29 -7.81 17.23
C ASN A 34 3.89 -9.08 17.99
N PRO A 35 4.42 -10.27 17.64
CA PRO A 35 4.92 -10.67 16.33
C PRO A 35 3.78 -11.20 15.44
N THR A 36 3.85 -10.93 14.13
CA THR A 36 2.98 -11.58 13.14
C THR A 36 3.83 -12.51 12.27
N THR A 37 3.94 -13.78 12.68
CA THR A 37 4.79 -14.75 11.97
C THR A 37 4.09 -16.05 11.59
N GLY A 38 4.78 -16.87 10.80
CA GLY A 38 4.34 -18.23 10.52
C GLY A 38 3.05 -18.25 9.70
N GLY A 39 2.18 -19.18 10.08
CA GLY A 39 0.92 -19.37 9.38
C GLY A 39 0.02 -18.12 9.42
N VAL A 40 0.09 -17.27 10.45
CA VAL A 40 -0.75 -16.06 10.53
C VAL A 40 -0.44 -15.15 9.35
N PHE A 41 0.84 -14.83 9.17
CA PHE A 41 1.30 -14.03 8.04
C PHE A 41 1.05 -14.76 6.71
N ALA A 42 1.31 -16.07 6.64
CA ALA A 42 1.10 -16.87 5.43
C ALA A 42 -0.37 -17.09 5.03
N SER A 43 -1.32 -16.72 5.88
CA SER A 43 -2.76 -16.90 5.64
C SER A 43 -3.50 -15.57 5.72
N TRP A 44 -4.37 -15.35 6.70
CA TRP A 44 -5.25 -14.19 6.74
C TRP A 44 -4.52 -12.86 6.99
N GLY A 45 -3.30 -12.89 7.54
CA GLY A 45 -2.50 -11.70 7.77
C GLY A 45 -1.98 -11.03 6.50
N SER A 46 -1.87 -11.76 5.38
CA SER A 46 -1.39 -11.23 4.08
C SER A 46 -2.50 -11.07 3.04
N LEU A 47 -3.77 -11.29 3.41
CA LEU A 47 -4.91 -11.21 2.48
C LEU A 47 -5.57 -9.81 2.43
N GLY A 48 -5.01 -8.83 3.13
CA GLY A 48 -5.47 -7.44 3.16
C GLY A 48 -5.68 -6.84 1.75
N HIS A 49 -6.73 -6.05 1.58
CA HIS A 49 -6.79 -5.05 0.52
C HIS A 49 -5.88 -3.86 0.84
N VAL A 50 -5.82 -3.52 2.14
CA VAL A 50 -4.83 -2.62 2.73
C VAL A 50 -4.29 -3.31 3.98
N THR A 51 -2.98 -3.38 4.11
CA THR A 51 -2.25 -3.99 5.20
C THR A 51 -1.33 -2.95 5.82
N VAL A 52 -1.60 -2.57 7.06
CA VAL A 52 -0.76 -1.66 7.84
C VAL A 52 -0.13 -2.40 9.01
N ALA A 53 0.97 -1.89 9.54
CA ALA A 53 1.63 -2.48 10.70
C ALA A 53 1.99 -1.42 11.75
N GLU A 54 2.12 -1.86 13.00
CA GLU A 54 2.64 -1.04 14.09
C GLU A 54 4.16 -0.77 13.89
N PRO A 55 4.71 0.38 14.33
CA PRO A 55 6.15 0.65 14.19
C PRO A 55 7.03 -0.39 14.88
N GLY A 56 8.14 -0.78 14.24
CA GLY A 56 9.15 -1.67 14.81
C GLY A 56 8.73 -3.12 15.05
N VAL A 57 7.55 -3.54 14.58
CA VAL A 57 7.06 -4.89 14.86
C VAL A 57 7.69 -5.93 13.94
N LEU A 58 7.81 -7.14 14.47
CA LEU A 58 8.34 -8.28 13.76
C LEU A 58 7.24 -8.96 12.92
N ILE A 59 7.44 -9.01 11.60
CA ILE A 59 6.54 -9.66 10.65
C ILE A 59 7.37 -10.56 9.72
N GLY A 60 6.92 -11.80 9.49
CA GLY A 60 7.62 -12.66 8.54
C GLY A 60 7.11 -14.09 8.50
N PHE A 61 7.43 -14.82 7.43
CA PHE A 61 7.00 -16.22 7.31
C PHE A 61 7.64 -17.11 8.38
N LEU A 62 8.94 -16.94 8.65
CA LEU A 62 9.69 -17.75 9.61
C LEU A 62 10.11 -16.87 10.80
N GLY A 63 9.96 -17.31 12.04
CA GLY A 63 10.49 -16.55 13.18
C GLY A 63 12.03 -16.60 13.25
N PRO A 64 12.72 -15.54 13.75
CA PRO A 64 14.18 -15.50 13.84
C PRO A 64 14.79 -16.70 14.57
N ARG A 65 14.10 -17.19 15.62
CA ARG A 65 14.54 -18.34 16.39
C ARG A 65 14.58 -19.63 15.57
N VAL A 66 13.61 -19.82 14.67
CA VAL A 66 13.59 -21.01 13.81
C VAL A 66 14.69 -20.93 12.76
N TYR A 67 14.96 -19.73 12.23
CA TYR A 67 16.09 -19.51 11.33
C TYR A 67 17.42 -19.85 12.00
N GLU A 68 17.67 -19.32 13.20
CA GLU A 68 18.91 -19.56 13.95
C GLU A 68 19.13 -21.06 14.22
N LEU A 69 18.06 -21.81 14.54
CA LEU A 69 18.13 -23.26 14.72
C LEU A 69 18.48 -24.03 13.44
N LEU A 70 18.05 -23.53 12.27
CA LEU A 70 18.29 -24.20 10.98
C LEU A 70 19.67 -23.88 10.39
N TYR A 71 20.15 -22.66 10.62
CA TYR A 71 21.35 -22.13 9.95
C TYR A 71 22.54 -21.91 10.88
N GLY A 72 22.34 -21.97 12.21
CA GLY A 72 23.41 -21.76 13.19
C GLY A 72 23.85 -20.30 13.37
N GLU A 73 23.16 -19.35 12.72
CA GLU A 73 23.50 -17.93 12.68
C GLU A 73 22.25 -17.08 12.97
N PRO A 74 22.39 -15.89 13.59
CA PRO A 74 21.25 -15.03 13.88
C PRO A 74 20.57 -14.53 12.60
N PHE A 75 19.25 -14.43 12.62
CA PHE A 75 18.51 -13.81 11.52
C PHE A 75 18.81 -12.30 11.46
N PRO A 76 19.04 -11.71 10.28
CA PRO A 76 19.28 -10.27 10.14
C PRO A 76 18.14 -9.43 10.73
N SER A 77 18.46 -8.53 11.67
CA SER A 77 17.47 -7.84 12.51
C SER A 77 16.61 -6.82 11.75
N ASP A 78 17.05 -6.36 10.59
CA ASP A 78 16.39 -5.36 9.77
C ASP A 78 15.36 -5.96 8.80
N ILE A 79 15.50 -7.23 8.41
CA ILE A 79 14.71 -7.84 7.32
C ILE A 79 13.23 -8.03 7.67
N GLN A 80 12.92 -8.43 8.90
CA GLN A 80 11.54 -8.74 9.34
C GLN A 80 10.84 -7.58 10.06
N THR A 81 11.36 -6.36 9.91
CA THR A 81 10.77 -5.15 10.50
C THR A 81 9.66 -4.59 9.63
N ALA A 82 8.60 -4.05 10.23
CA ALA A 82 7.55 -3.33 9.53
C ALA A 82 8.11 -2.29 8.53
N GLU A 83 9.17 -1.59 8.92
CA GLU A 83 9.90 -0.61 8.11
C GLU A 83 10.47 -1.24 6.85
N ASN A 84 11.13 -2.40 6.97
CA ASN A 84 11.67 -3.08 5.81
C ASN A 84 10.59 -3.66 4.89
N LEU A 85 9.54 -4.25 5.48
CA LEU A 85 8.40 -4.77 4.72
C LEU A 85 7.66 -3.65 3.98
N GLN A 86 7.50 -2.47 4.59
CA GLN A 86 6.91 -1.31 3.94
C GLN A 86 7.82 -0.83 2.80
N ARG A 87 9.12 -0.68 3.04
CA ARG A 87 10.09 -0.29 2.00
C ARG A 87 10.08 -1.20 0.79
N HIS A 88 9.74 -2.49 0.94
CA HIS A 88 9.68 -3.46 -0.16
C HIS A 88 8.28 -3.69 -0.72
N GLY A 89 7.28 -2.94 -0.23
CA GLY A 89 5.91 -3.02 -0.72
C GLY A 89 5.12 -4.24 -0.26
N VAL A 90 5.55 -4.90 0.82
CA VAL A 90 4.83 -6.04 1.42
C VAL A 90 3.68 -5.57 2.32
N ILE A 91 3.82 -4.39 2.93
CA ILE A 91 2.76 -3.69 3.65
C ILE A 91 2.62 -2.26 3.12
N ASP A 92 1.45 -1.67 3.28
CA ASP A 92 1.07 -0.36 2.70
C ASP A 92 1.57 0.81 3.55
N ALA A 93 1.49 0.71 4.88
CA ALA A 93 1.92 1.78 5.77
C ALA A 93 2.27 1.29 7.17
N ILE A 94 3.01 2.14 7.88
CA ILE A 94 3.31 1.98 9.29
C ILE A 94 2.46 2.99 10.06
N VAL A 95 1.69 2.49 11.03
CA VAL A 95 0.64 3.25 11.72
C VAL A 95 0.64 2.88 13.20
N THR A 96 0.77 3.88 14.07
CA THR A 96 0.59 3.70 15.52
C THR A 96 -0.87 3.39 15.84
N LEU A 97 -1.13 2.79 17.00
CA LEU A 97 -2.51 2.50 17.41
C LEU A 97 -3.39 3.76 17.43
N ASP A 98 -2.86 4.89 17.89
CA ASP A 98 -3.56 6.18 17.92
C ASP A 98 -3.91 6.69 16.51
N GLY A 99 -3.04 6.44 15.53
CA GLY A 99 -3.26 6.79 14.12
C GLY A 99 -4.14 5.80 13.35
N LEU A 100 -4.46 4.64 13.94
CA LEU A 100 -5.16 3.56 13.26
C LEU A 100 -6.58 3.97 12.88
N GLN A 101 -7.34 4.58 13.79
CA GLN A 101 -8.72 4.98 13.54
C GLN A 101 -8.81 5.93 12.33
N LEU A 102 -7.93 6.93 12.28
CA LEU A 102 -7.88 7.88 11.17
C LEU A 102 -7.56 7.17 9.84
N THR A 103 -6.57 6.28 9.85
CA THR A 103 -6.17 5.51 8.66
C THR A 103 -7.31 4.62 8.15
N LEU A 104 -7.98 3.90 9.04
CA LEU A 104 -9.10 3.04 8.70
C LEU A 104 -10.29 3.83 8.16
N ASN A 105 -10.64 4.96 8.79
CA ASN A 105 -11.70 5.84 8.30
C ASN A 105 -11.41 6.32 6.87
N ARG A 106 -10.18 6.73 6.58
CA ARG A 106 -9.78 7.17 5.23
C ARG A 106 -9.86 6.02 4.22
N ALA A 107 -9.34 4.84 4.56
CA ALA A 107 -9.39 3.67 3.68
C ALA A 107 -10.83 3.23 3.40
N LEU A 108 -11.67 3.11 4.43
CA LEU A 108 -13.08 2.73 4.28
C LEU A 108 -13.88 3.77 3.50
N THR A 109 -13.67 5.06 3.77
CA THR A 109 -14.33 6.14 3.02
C THR A 109 -13.89 6.16 1.56
N MET A 110 -12.68 5.72 1.23
CA MET A 110 -12.29 5.55 -0.18
C MET A 110 -12.97 4.35 -0.83
N ILE A 111 -13.06 3.22 -0.12
CA ILE A 111 -13.50 1.94 -0.70
C ILE A 111 -15.03 1.82 -0.74
N ALA A 112 -15.71 2.27 0.32
CA ALA A 112 -17.12 1.99 0.55
C ALA A 112 -18.06 3.17 0.27
N ASP A 113 -17.52 4.39 0.11
CA ASP A 113 -18.34 5.57 -0.15
C ASP A 113 -18.92 5.52 -1.57
N VAL A 114 -20.18 5.92 -1.70
CA VAL A 114 -20.87 5.95 -2.99
C VAL A 114 -20.27 7.09 -3.81
N PRO A 115 -19.82 6.85 -5.06
CA PRO A 115 -19.33 7.93 -5.91
C PRO A 115 -20.36 9.06 -5.98
N LYS A 116 -19.94 10.29 -5.66
CA LYS A 116 -20.79 11.47 -5.86
C LYS A 116 -21.05 11.65 -7.35
N LEU A 117 -22.01 12.47 -7.76
CA LEU A 117 -22.15 12.79 -9.19
C LEU A 117 -20.82 13.31 -9.73
N ILE A 118 -20.36 12.73 -10.84
CA ILE A 118 -19.19 13.24 -11.57
C ILE A 118 -19.57 14.63 -12.05
N PRO A 119 -18.83 15.70 -11.69
CA PRO A 119 -19.04 17.00 -12.28
C PRO A 119 -19.00 16.86 -13.79
N THR A 120 -19.94 17.48 -14.51
CA THR A 120 -19.94 17.44 -15.97
C THR A 120 -18.54 17.80 -16.45
N PRO A 121 -17.85 16.93 -17.21
CA PRO A 121 -16.49 17.21 -17.64
C PRO A 121 -16.53 18.54 -18.38
N GLN A 122 -15.76 19.52 -17.90
CA GLN A 122 -15.52 20.72 -18.67
C GLN A 122 -14.99 20.29 -20.01
N ARG A 123 -15.55 20.84 -21.10
CA ARG A 123 -15.13 20.52 -22.46
C ARG A 123 -13.60 20.62 -22.49
N PRO A 124 -12.87 19.56 -22.87
CA PRO A 124 -11.42 19.62 -22.89
C PRO A 124 -11.00 20.82 -23.74
N GLU A 125 -10.12 21.65 -23.22
CA GLU A 125 -9.49 22.66 -24.06
C GLU A 125 -8.85 21.94 -25.27
N PRO A 126 -8.93 22.52 -26.49
CA PRO A 126 -8.28 21.93 -27.65
C PRO A 126 -6.80 21.69 -27.33
N ILE A 127 -6.38 20.43 -27.39
CA ILE A 127 -4.97 20.08 -27.17
C ILE A 127 -4.19 20.67 -28.35
N PRO A 128 -3.19 21.54 -28.11
CA PRO A 128 -2.41 22.12 -29.19
C PRO A 128 -1.74 21.01 -30.00
N ASP A 129 -1.86 21.08 -31.34
CA ASP A 129 -1.14 20.18 -32.24
C ASP A 129 0.33 20.60 -32.29
N VAL A 130 1.14 19.92 -31.50
CA VAL A 130 2.59 20.15 -31.39
C VAL A 130 3.33 18.94 -31.95
N PRO A 131 4.51 19.14 -32.59
CA PRO A 131 5.35 18.03 -33.00
C PRO A 131 5.56 17.02 -31.87
N ALA A 132 5.45 15.72 -32.17
CA ALA A 132 5.54 14.65 -31.16
C ALA A 132 6.79 14.79 -30.26
N TRP A 133 7.92 15.21 -30.84
CA TRP A 133 9.16 15.43 -30.10
C TRP A 133 9.05 16.54 -29.03
N ASN A 134 8.29 17.60 -29.30
CA ASN A 134 8.05 18.66 -28.32
C ASN A 134 7.21 18.16 -27.14
N SER A 135 6.25 17.26 -27.39
CA SER A 135 5.50 16.58 -26.32
C SER A 135 6.42 15.71 -25.47
N VAL A 136 7.33 14.94 -26.09
CA VAL A 136 8.34 14.14 -25.39
C VAL A 136 9.26 15.02 -24.54
N MET A 137 9.80 16.11 -25.09
CA MET A 137 10.65 17.04 -24.33
C MET A 137 9.88 17.73 -23.19
N GLY A 138 8.63 18.13 -23.44
CA GLY A 138 7.73 18.68 -22.42
C GLY A 138 7.51 17.71 -21.27
N SER A 139 7.33 16.42 -21.58
CA SER A 139 7.16 15.35 -20.60
C SER A 139 8.39 15.13 -19.71
N ARG A 140 9.58 15.54 -20.18
CA ARG A 140 10.89 15.39 -19.51
C ARG A 140 11.32 16.63 -18.72
N ARG A 141 10.63 17.76 -18.86
CA ARG A 141 10.97 19.00 -18.13
C ARG A 141 11.09 18.74 -16.63
N PRO A 142 12.14 19.21 -15.94
CA PRO A 142 12.30 18.99 -14.50
C PRO A 142 11.12 19.55 -13.69
N GLU A 143 10.47 20.59 -14.22
CA GLU A 143 9.41 21.36 -13.55
C GLU A 143 8.04 20.69 -13.65
N ARG A 144 7.96 19.59 -14.41
CA ARG A 144 6.71 18.85 -14.59
C ARG A 144 6.32 18.20 -13.25
N PRO A 145 5.09 18.42 -12.75
CA PRO A 145 4.62 17.79 -11.53
C PRO A 145 4.77 16.27 -11.56
N SER A 146 5.34 15.70 -10.51
CA SER A 146 5.36 14.26 -10.28
C SER A 146 3.98 13.75 -9.88
N VAL A 147 3.74 12.44 -10.02
CA VAL A 147 2.48 11.82 -9.56
C VAL A 147 2.24 12.08 -8.08
N ALA A 148 3.32 12.08 -7.27
CA ALA A 148 3.25 12.40 -5.86
C ALA A 148 2.80 13.86 -5.62
N GLN A 149 3.28 14.82 -6.43
CA GLN A 149 2.85 16.21 -6.36
C GLN A 149 1.39 16.39 -6.80
N VAL A 150 0.97 15.71 -7.87
CA VAL A 150 -0.43 15.71 -8.32
C VAL A 150 -1.35 15.18 -7.21
N LEU A 151 -1.00 14.06 -6.59
CA LEU A 151 -1.75 13.51 -5.45
C LEU A 151 -1.69 14.39 -4.20
N ARG A 152 -0.60 15.14 -4.01
CA ARG A 152 -0.46 16.05 -2.87
C ARG A 152 -1.38 17.25 -2.97
N HIS A 153 -1.48 17.84 -4.17
CA HIS A 153 -2.15 19.12 -4.36
C HIS A 153 -3.53 18.99 -5.02
N GLY A 154 -3.77 17.94 -5.80
CA GLY A 154 -5.01 17.72 -6.53
C GLY A 154 -5.99 16.76 -5.86
N ALA A 155 -5.51 15.89 -4.94
CA ALA A 155 -6.39 14.97 -4.23
C ALA A 155 -6.82 15.58 -2.88
N THR A 156 -8.12 15.55 -2.63
CA THR A 156 -8.70 15.92 -1.32
C THR A 156 -8.38 14.88 -0.26
N ASP A 157 -8.23 13.63 -0.65
CA ASP A 157 -7.81 12.55 0.23
C ASP A 157 -7.07 11.47 -0.58
N ARG A 158 -6.19 10.69 0.07
CA ARG A 158 -5.40 9.64 -0.58
C ARG A 158 -4.95 8.53 0.36
N VAL A 159 -4.95 7.30 -0.15
CA VAL A 159 -4.34 6.12 0.47
C VAL A 159 -3.32 5.58 -0.53
N LEU A 160 -2.04 5.63 -0.17
CA LEU A 160 -0.99 4.99 -0.96
C LEU A 160 -1.12 3.49 -0.81
N LEU A 161 -0.98 2.77 -1.92
CA LEU A 161 -1.01 1.32 -1.94
C LEU A 161 0.37 0.81 -2.34
N SER A 162 0.84 -0.19 -1.63
CA SER A 162 2.04 -0.94 -1.92
C SER A 162 1.71 -2.09 -2.87
N GLY A 163 2.63 -2.40 -3.78
CA GLY A 163 2.58 -3.62 -4.59
C GLY A 163 3.94 -4.33 -4.59
N PRO A 164 4.00 -5.65 -4.84
CA PRO A 164 5.26 -6.35 -4.98
C PRO A 164 6.13 -5.67 -6.04
N GLY A 165 7.31 -5.20 -5.65
CA GLY A 165 8.18 -4.33 -6.46
C GLY A 165 8.19 -2.85 -6.05
N HIS A 166 7.45 -2.45 -5.00
CA HIS A 166 7.45 -1.10 -4.42
C HIS A 166 8.69 -0.78 -3.54
N GLY A 167 9.86 -1.32 -3.92
CA GLY A 167 11.18 -1.00 -3.35
C GLY A 167 11.66 0.43 -3.69
N GLU A 168 12.87 0.82 -3.27
CA GLU A 168 13.57 2.02 -3.79
C GLU A 168 13.70 2.06 -5.34
N ALA A 169 13.41 0.93 -6.01
CA ALA A 169 13.35 0.78 -7.46
C ALA A 169 11.95 1.00 -8.09
N ALA A 170 10.92 1.31 -7.29
CA ALA A 170 9.55 1.44 -7.75
C ALA A 170 9.37 2.69 -8.62
N THR A 171 9.43 2.50 -9.93
CA THR A 171 9.15 3.57 -10.90
C THR A 171 7.66 3.84 -11.02
N THR A 172 6.78 3.16 -10.29
CA THR A 172 5.32 3.31 -10.38
C THR A 172 4.74 3.49 -9.00
N LEU A 173 3.88 4.51 -8.85
CA LEU A 173 3.06 4.76 -7.67
C LEU A 173 1.64 4.27 -7.94
N LEU A 174 1.06 3.57 -6.97
CA LEU A 174 -0.35 3.21 -6.91
C LEU A 174 -1.02 3.90 -5.70
N ALA A 175 -2.20 4.46 -5.91
CA ALA A 175 -2.99 5.04 -4.82
C ALA A 175 -4.49 4.98 -5.09
N LEU A 176 -5.28 4.94 -4.02
CA LEU A 176 -6.67 5.41 -4.04
C LEU A 176 -6.66 6.90 -3.73
N ALA A 177 -7.32 7.71 -4.55
CA ALA A 177 -7.35 9.16 -4.37
C ALA A 177 -8.73 9.72 -4.67
N ARG A 178 -9.08 10.80 -3.97
CA ARG A 178 -10.33 11.53 -4.21
C ARG A 178 -10.05 12.80 -5.01
N LEU A 179 -10.39 12.76 -6.29
CA LEU A 179 -10.21 13.85 -7.26
C LEU A 179 -11.58 14.42 -7.62
N ALA A 180 -11.78 15.72 -7.37
CA ALA A 180 -13.07 16.39 -7.61
C ALA A 180 -14.29 15.65 -7.02
N GLY A 181 -14.13 15.06 -5.82
CA GLY A 181 -15.17 14.29 -5.14
C GLY A 181 -15.29 12.82 -5.59
N GLN A 182 -14.62 12.41 -6.66
CA GLN A 182 -14.61 11.05 -7.19
C GLN A 182 -13.46 10.24 -6.61
N THR A 183 -13.75 9.03 -6.11
CA THR A 183 -12.70 8.07 -5.81
C THR A 183 -12.18 7.49 -7.13
N ALA A 184 -10.87 7.54 -7.32
CA ALA A 184 -10.18 6.96 -8.46
C ALA A 184 -8.97 6.13 -8.00
N VAL A 185 -8.66 5.09 -8.76
CA VAL A 185 -7.36 4.42 -8.69
C VAL A 185 -6.38 5.23 -9.55
N VAL A 186 -5.32 5.73 -8.93
CA VAL A 186 -4.27 6.50 -9.59
C VAL A 186 -3.04 5.61 -9.74
N ILE A 187 -2.60 5.45 -10.98
CA ILE A 187 -1.37 4.74 -11.35
C ILE A 187 -0.51 5.74 -12.11
N GLY A 188 0.76 5.87 -11.74
CA GLY A 188 1.64 6.71 -12.53
C GLY A 188 3.10 6.50 -12.21
N GLN A 189 3.97 6.87 -13.15
CA GLN A 189 5.39 6.67 -12.97
C GLN A 189 6.04 7.75 -12.08
N GLN A 190 6.86 7.31 -11.13
CA GLN A 190 7.74 8.17 -10.35
C GLN A 190 9.06 8.36 -11.08
N ARG A 191 9.48 9.63 -11.18
CA ARG A 191 10.78 10.02 -11.75
C ARG A 191 11.80 10.03 -10.62
N LYS A 192 12.98 9.44 -10.84
CA LYS A 192 14.10 9.47 -9.89
C LYS A 192 14.67 10.89 -9.70
N ASP A 193 14.62 11.73 -10.74
CA ASP A 193 15.22 13.07 -10.74
C ASP A 193 14.21 14.17 -11.11
N GLY A 194 13.48 14.67 -10.11
CA GLY A 194 12.55 15.79 -10.26
C GLY A 194 12.13 16.34 -8.90
N GLY A 195 12.99 17.18 -8.31
CA GLY A 195 12.70 17.93 -7.09
C GLY A 195 12.83 17.16 -5.78
N ASN A 196 14.03 16.62 -5.51
CA ASN A 196 14.43 16.17 -4.18
C ASN A 196 14.55 17.38 -3.24
N ARG A 197 13.42 17.88 -2.73
CA ARG A 197 13.41 18.56 -1.43
C ARG A 197 12.81 17.57 -0.43
N PRO A 198 13.53 17.22 0.65
CA PRO A 198 12.92 16.45 1.72
C PRO A 198 11.74 17.25 2.25
N VAL A 199 10.58 16.63 2.31
CA VAL A 199 9.38 17.24 2.89
C VAL A 199 9.27 16.67 4.30
N SER A 200 9.88 17.40 5.24
CA SER A 200 9.57 17.32 6.66
C SER A 200 8.13 17.82 6.90
N GLY A 201 7.37 17.12 7.75
CA GLY A 201 6.06 17.52 8.26
C GLY A 201 4.91 16.63 7.82
#